data_AF-A0A1Y4T5Q8-F1
#
_entry.id   AF-A0A1Y4T5Q8-F1
#
_cell.length_a   1.000
_cell.length_b   1.000
_cell.length_c   1.000
_cell.angle_alpha   90.00
_cell.angle_beta   90.00
_cell.angle_gamma   90.00
#
_symmetry.space_group_name_H-M   'P 1'
#
loop_
_entity.id
_entity.type
_entity.pdbx_description
1 polymer ?
#
loop_
_entity_poly.entity_id
_entity_poly.type
_entity_poly.pdbx_seq_one_letter_code
_entity_poly.pdbx_strand_id
1 'polypeptide(L)'
;MAHKYDDLAASIIQHVGGKDNIHNLAHCFTRLRFTLKDETKVNQEALRKTQGVIQLVMAGGQCQVVVGSKVDALYDLIRQTCGLGEDSLDGGDEGSHQHNPINALMNTMSGVLAPTLGILTAAGIIKGLISLFASLGWVSTASGVYMLLYAVGDGFFYFLPILLGFSAARRFKCSEYLGAAIGTALVYPAMVNIGSTLEVAGTILAGTPFAMDYYNTLFGIPIIMPGSGYTSSVIPIMLAVYLASKLEKAFKQSLPEAIRGILTPVLVLVITVPLTYIVIGPVSQGICGAIFMVVKALYEWGIVGGILAGALVGGGFGVLVMFGLHWVIISLALSNIGINGFDYIMASGGIGPMIGVAQGLCITLRTRSKKVRDLALPSFISQVCGVGEPLMYSILIPLKKPYVINILSGAVGGAPDGFGPDLLQPSRSAPYRPLEDHAVLELGGVQVQAIPVPGHTAGMMVFLIPEDRIALFGDACGEMTLLKKEALPAYAQALRHLQTYESQFDTVLRNHGTFWSDKRILRDNLALTEEILAGQDAAVPLQMMGVSGFAGRPQEHPGKFGNIFYAAARDASW
;
A
#
# COMPACT_ATOMS: atom_id res chain seq x y z
N MET A 1 9.20 -13.30 43.73
CA MET A 1 10.51 -13.41 43.05
C MET A 1 11.46 -12.26 43.36
N ALA A 2 11.03 -11.15 44.00
CA ALA A 2 11.88 -9.98 44.26
C ALA A 2 13.13 -10.27 45.15
N HIS A 3 13.03 -11.14 46.15
CA HIS A 3 14.12 -11.30 47.15
C HIS A 3 15.36 -12.11 46.73
N LYS A 4 15.41 -12.71 45.52
CA LYS A 4 16.51 -13.66 45.18
C LYS A 4 17.81 -12.98 44.73
N TYR A 5 17.76 -11.70 44.35
CA TYR A 5 18.90 -10.99 43.74
C TYR A 5 19.19 -9.62 44.37
N ASP A 6 18.51 -9.28 45.48
CA ASP A 6 18.66 -8.02 46.23
C ASP A 6 20.11 -7.75 46.63
N ASP A 7 20.76 -8.74 47.24
CA ASP A 7 22.14 -8.62 47.71
C ASP A 7 23.11 -8.41 46.54
N LEU A 8 22.92 -9.13 45.44
CA LEU A 8 23.78 -9.02 44.26
C LEU A 8 23.61 -7.67 43.56
N ALA A 9 22.38 -7.18 43.43
CA ALA A 9 22.12 -5.85 42.89
C ALA A 9 22.74 -4.75 43.78
N ALA A 10 22.58 -4.84 45.10
CA ALA A 10 23.15 -3.90 46.04
C ALA A 10 24.68 -3.88 45.97
N SER A 11 25.34 -5.05 45.93
CA SER A 11 26.79 -5.15 45.77
C SER A 11 27.27 -4.56 44.44
N ILE A 12 26.58 -4.81 43.33
CA ILE A 12 26.93 -4.24 42.03
C ILE A 12 26.84 -2.71 42.08
N ILE A 13 25.73 -2.15 42.61
CA ILE A 13 25.54 -0.70 42.75
C ILE A 13 26.65 -0.07 43.61
N GLN A 14 26.98 -0.70 44.74
CA GLN A 14 28.04 -0.23 45.62
C GLN A 14 29.39 -0.17 44.91
N HIS A 15 29.75 -1.23 44.19
CA HIS A 15 31.08 -1.33 43.58
C HIS A 15 31.23 -0.57 42.25
N VAL A 16 30.13 -0.15 41.61
CA VAL A 16 30.20 0.82 40.48
C VAL A 16 30.29 2.28 40.95
N GLY A 17 30.45 2.53 42.26
CA GLY A 17 30.60 3.88 42.82
C GLY A 17 29.32 4.47 43.41
N GLY A 18 28.29 3.65 43.63
CA GLY A 18 27.01 4.05 44.22
C GLY A 18 25.97 4.55 43.21
N LYS A 19 24.74 4.75 43.69
CA LYS A 19 23.58 5.18 42.87
C LYS A 19 23.87 6.48 42.12
N ASP A 20 24.50 7.44 42.78
CA ASP A 20 24.77 8.77 42.24
C ASP A 20 25.79 8.77 41.10
N ASN A 21 26.62 7.72 41.00
CA ASN A 21 27.61 7.56 39.94
C ASN A 21 27.02 6.96 38.66
N ILE A 22 25.81 6.39 38.72
CA ILE A 22 25.18 5.75 37.57
C ILE A 22 24.43 6.83 36.77
N HIS A 23 24.89 7.11 35.55
CA HIS A 23 24.20 8.02 34.63
C HIS A 23 23.15 7.28 33.81
N ASN A 24 23.46 6.09 33.30
CA ASN A 24 22.51 5.27 32.55
C ASN A 24 22.81 3.78 32.76
N LEU A 25 21.78 2.94 32.62
CA LEU A 25 21.87 1.49 32.68
C LEU A 25 21.14 0.87 31.48
N ALA A 26 21.82 -0.01 30.76
CA ALA A 26 21.25 -0.85 29.71
C ALA A 26 21.64 -2.32 29.94
N HIS A 27 21.00 -3.25 29.23
CA HIS A 27 21.43 -4.66 29.27
C HIS A 27 21.29 -5.35 27.91
N CYS A 28 22.05 -6.43 27.73
CA CYS A 28 21.82 -7.43 26.69
C CYS A 28 21.57 -8.80 27.37
N PHE A 29 21.52 -9.89 26.59
CA PHE A 29 21.15 -11.23 27.07
C PHE A 29 21.97 -11.75 28.27
N THR A 30 23.20 -11.26 28.49
CA THR A 30 24.05 -11.73 29.60
C THR A 30 24.76 -10.62 30.38
N ARG A 31 24.60 -9.35 30.02
CA ARG A 31 25.44 -8.26 30.54
C ARG A 31 24.64 -7.02 30.89
N LEU A 32 24.95 -6.44 32.05
CA LEU A 32 24.58 -5.07 32.42
C LEU A 32 25.63 -4.11 31.88
N ARG A 33 25.20 -2.98 31.31
CA ARG A 33 26.06 -1.92 30.78
C ARG A 33 25.77 -0.63 31.52
N PHE A 34 26.73 -0.20 32.31
CA PHE A 34 26.67 1.05 33.07
C PHE A 34 27.40 2.14 32.29
N THR A 35 26.69 3.23 32.02
CA THR A 35 27.32 4.52 31.72
C THR A 35 27.45 5.26 33.05
N LEU A 36 28.69 5.54 33.45
CA LEU A 36 29.00 6.13 34.75
C LEU A 36 29.42 7.60 34.58
N LYS A 37 29.16 8.42 35.60
CA LYS A 37 29.63 9.81 35.63
C LYS A 37 31.15 9.89 35.81
N ASP A 38 31.70 8.95 36.60
CA ASP A 38 33.13 8.85 36.88
C ASP A 38 33.55 7.37 36.94
N GLU A 39 34.36 6.93 35.97
CA GLU A 39 34.86 5.56 35.89
C GLU A 39 35.91 5.24 36.96
N THR A 40 36.57 6.25 37.55
CA THR A 40 37.61 6.03 38.57
C THR A 40 37.05 5.54 39.90
N LYS A 41 35.75 5.73 40.12
CA LYS A 41 35.02 5.28 41.33
C LYS A 41 34.63 3.80 41.29
N VAL A 42 34.89 3.11 40.18
CA VAL A 42 34.57 1.69 40.02
C VAL A 42 35.60 0.83 40.75
N ASN A 43 35.17 0.07 41.75
CA ASN A 43 36.01 -0.92 42.39
C ASN A 43 36.03 -2.22 41.54
N GLN A 44 36.89 -2.22 40.53
CA GLN A 44 37.00 -3.32 39.57
C GLN A 44 37.39 -4.65 40.23
N GLU A 45 38.25 -4.62 41.25
CA GLU A 45 38.71 -5.83 41.93
C GLU A 45 37.58 -6.48 42.75
N ALA A 46 36.78 -5.67 43.46
CA ALA A 46 35.62 -6.14 44.19
C ALA A 46 34.51 -6.67 43.27
N LEU A 47 34.24 -6.00 42.14
CA LEU A 47 33.26 -6.47 41.14
C LEU A 47 33.64 -7.84 40.57
N ARG A 48 34.92 -8.09 40.30
CA ARG A 48 35.38 -9.40 39.80
C ARG A 48 35.27 -10.52 40.84
N LYS A 49 35.34 -10.18 42.14
CA LYS A 49 35.21 -11.11 43.27
C LYS A 49 33.76 -11.29 43.74
N THR A 50 32.82 -10.49 43.22
CA THR A 50 31.41 -10.55 43.62
C THR A 50 30.76 -11.84 43.13
N GLN A 51 30.20 -12.63 44.06
CA GLN A 51 29.59 -13.93 43.73
C GLN A 51 28.42 -13.75 42.77
N GLY A 52 28.55 -14.30 41.57
CA GLY A 52 27.55 -14.19 40.52
C GLY A 52 27.85 -13.15 39.44
N VAL A 53 28.95 -12.41 39.52
CA VAL A 53 29.56 -11.72 38.38
C VAL A 53 30.51 -12.70 37.69
N ILE A 54 30.27 -12.95 36.40
CA ILE A 54 31.06 -13.88 35.59
C ILE A 54 32.31 -13.16 35.06
N GLN A 55 32.15 -11.92 34.61
CA GLN A 55 33.22 -11.14 34.01
C GLN A 55 32.93 -9.64 34.13
N LEU A 56 33.98 -8.84 34.27
CA LEU A 56 33.94 -7.39 34.17
C LEU A 56 34.72 -6.94 32.93
N VAL A 57 34.10 -6.10 32.09
CA VAL A 57 34.73 -5.53 30.89
C VAL A 57 34.58 -4.01 30.92
N MET A 58 35.70 -3.30 30.84
CA MET A 58 35.74 -1.84 30.67
C MET A 58 36.09 -1.56 29.21
N ALA A 59 35.10 -1.14 28.41
CA ALA A 59 35.30 -0.91 26.97
C ALA A 59 34.36 0.18 26.45
N GLY A 60 34.91 1.09 25.63
CA GLY A 60 34.13 2.13 24.96
C GLY A 60 33.46 3.15 25.91
N GLY A 61 34.10 3.46 27.04
CA GLY A 61 33.55 4.40 28.03
C GLY A 61 32.37 3.83 28.84
N GLN A 62 32.29 2.50 28.97
CA GLN A 62 31.25 1.81 29.72
C GLN A 62 31.82 0.71 30.62
N CYS A 63 31.23 0.58 31.80
CA CYS A 63 31.47 -0.53 32.72
C CYS A 63 30.45 -1.65 32.43
N GLN A 64 30.91 -2.81 31.96
CA GLN A 64 30.05 -3.93 31.60
C GLN A 64 30.23 -5.09 32.58
N VAL A 65 29.14 -5.47 33.24
CA VAL A 65 29.11 -6.56 34.24
C VAL A 65 28.35 -7.75 33.63
N VAL A 66 29.06 -8.84 33.35
CA VAL A 66 28.49 -10.07 32.81
C VAL A 66 27.91 -10.90 33.95
N VAL A 67 26.61 -11.16 33.92
CA VAL A 67 25.86 -11.84 34.99
C VAL A 67 25.09 -13.07 34.48
N GLY A 68 25.05 -13.31 33.17
CA GLY A 68 24.36 -14.47 32.58
C GLY A 68 22.85 -14.29 32.50
N SER A 69 22.09 -15.39 32.57
CA SER A 69 20.62 -15.43 32.37
C SER A 69 19.78 -14.67 33.41
N LYS A 70 20.39 -14.16 34.48
CA LYS A 70 19.76 -13.35 35.53
C LYS A 70 19.80 -11.84 35.25
N VAL A 71 20.26 -11.44 34.07
CA VAL A 71 20.46 -10.02 33.71
C VAL A 71 19.18 -9.20 33.78
N ASP A 72 18.04 -9.74 33.34
CA ASP A 72 16.77 -9.01 33.30
C ASP A 72 16.27 -8.70 34.73
N ALA A 73 16.34 -9.70 35.62
CA ALA A 73 15.95 -9.53 37.02
C ALA A 73 16.85 -8.54 37.77
N LEU A 74 18.16 -8.55 37.50
CA LEU A 74 19.10 -7.59 38.09
C LEU A 74 18.92 -6.18 37.50
N TYR A 75 18.62 -6.08 36.21
CA TYR A 75 18.36 -4.80 35.55
C TYR A 75 17.16 -4.10 36.18
N ASP A 76 16.02 -4.79 36.27
CA ASP A 76 14.78 -4.24 36.84
C ASP A 76 14.98 -3.78 38.29
N LEU A 77 15.69 -4.60 39.08
CA LEU A 77 15.94 -4.33 40.49
C LEU A 77 16.92 -3.17 40.71
N ILE A 78 18.02 -3.11 39.96
CA ILE A 78 19.00 -2.01 40.05
C ILE A 78 18.33 -0.71 39.61
N ARG A 79 17.51 -0.77 38.55
CA ARG A 79 16.77 0.39 38.06
C ARG A 79 15.80 0.93 39.10
N GLN A 80 15.01 0.04 39.72
CA GLN A 80 14.08 0.39 40.80
C GLN A 80 14.83 0.99 42.00
N THR A 81 15.97 0.40 42.37
CA THR A 81 16.78 0.80 43.51
C THR A 81 17.48 2.16 43.31
N CYS A 82 17.91 2.46 42.08
CA CYS A 82 18.63 3.69 41.74
C CYS A 82 17.73 4.85 41.33
N GLY A 83 16.41 4.65 41.23
CA GLY A 83 15.47 5.71 40.82
C GLY A 83 15.71 6.18 39.38
N LEU A 84 16.27 5.33 38.53
CA LEU A 84 16.57 5.65 37.14
C LEU A 84 15.27 5.58 36.31
N GLY A 85 14.63 6.74 36.09
CA GLY A 85 13.46 6.91 35.23
C GLY A 85 13.71 6.47 33.78
N GLU A 86 12.66 6.41 32.95
CA GLU A 86 12.76 6.01 31.53
C GLU A 86 13.34 7.09 30.58
N ASP A 87 13.78 8.24 31.11
CA ASP A 87 14.10 9.44 30.33
C ASP A 87 15.59 9.75 30.20
N SER A 88 16.40 8.83 29.68
CA SER A 88 17.79 9.16 29.34
C SER A 88 18.24 8.55 28.01
N LEU A 89 17.42 8.79 26.99
CA LEU A 89 17.85 8.87 25.59
C LEU A 89 17.41 10.21 24.95
N ASP A 90 17.30 11.28 25.74
CA ASP A 90 17.08 12.61 25.20
C ASP A 90 18.06 13.61 25.81
N GLY A 91 18.94 14.15 24.95
CA GLY A 91 19.63 15.39 25.23
C GLY A 91 18.75 16.51 24.69
N GLY A 92 17.92 17.08 25.56
CA GLY A 92 17.01 18.17 25.23
C GLY A 92 16.30 18.71 26.47
N ASP A 93 16.83 19.83 26.97
CA ASP A 93 16.22 20.87 27.80
C ASP A 93 14.85 20.58 28.46
N GLU A 94 14.83 20.50 29.80
CA GLU A 94 13.62 20.43 30.60
C GLU A 94 12.90 21.79 30.62
N GLY A 95 11.84 21.89 29.82
CA GLY A 95 10.81 22.91 29.92
C GLY A 95 9.44 22.25 30.00
N SER A 96 8.82 22.35 31.19
CA SER A 96 7.48 21.86 31.51
C SER A 96 6.43 22.13 30.42
N HIS A 97 5.91 21.10 29.75
CA HIS A 97 4.67 21.24 28.98
C HIS A 97 3.82 19.97 29.04
N GLN A 98 2.52 20.21 29.25
CA GLN A 98 1.37 19.31 29.23
C GLN A 98 1.56 18.07 28.33
N HIS A 99 1.19 16.88 28.85
CA HIS A 99 1.09 15.64 28.08
C HIS A 99 0.12 15.81 26.90
N ASN A 100 0.64 16.27 25.76
CA ASN A 100 -0.11 16.33 24.51
C ASN A 100 -0.18 14.90 23.92
N PRO A 101 -1.36 14.30 23.73
CA PRO A 101 -1.50 12.96 23.18
C PRO A 101 -0.87 12.80 21.80
N ILE A 102 -0.80 13.88 21.01
CA ILE A 102 -0.11 13.90 19.72
C ILE A 102 1.39 13.68 19.93
N ASN A 103 2.01 14.39 20.88
CA ASN A 103 3.43 14.20 21.18
C ASN A 103 3.72 12.78 21.68
N ALA A 104 2.84 12.20 22.49
CA ALA A 104 2.97 10.82 22.96
C ALA A 104 2.89 9.79 21.82
N LEU A 105 1.98 10.00 20.86
CA LEU A 105 1.88 9.18 19.65
C LEU A 105 3.15 9.32 18.79
N MET A 106 3.60 10.55 18.55
CA MET A 106 4.81 10.82 17.76
C MET A 106 6.05 10.17 18.40
N ASN A 107 6.20 10.26 19.72
CA ASN A 107 7.29 9.62 20.44
C ASN A 107 7.23 8.10 20.34
N THR A 108 6.02 7.52 20.35
CA THR A 108 5.84 6.08 20.19
C THR A 108 6.21 5.64 18.78
N MET A 109 5.76 6.36 17.75
CA MET A 109 6.10 6.07 16.36
C MET A 109 7.60 6.17 16.10
N SER A 110 8.23 7.27 16.54
CA SER A 110 9.69 7.45 16.44
C SER A 110 10.44 6.32 17.13
N GLY A 111 10.00 5.87 18.30
CA GLY A 111 10.62 4.75 19.01
C GLY A 111 10.49 3.39 18.29
N VAL A 112 9.35 3.14 17.64
CA VAL A 112 9.08 1.89 16.89
C VAL A 112 9.80 1.86 15.55
N LEU A 113 9.91 3.01 14.87
CA LEU A 113 10.53 3.15 13.55
C LEU A 113 12.04 3.37 13.60
N ALA A 114 12.58 3.97 14.67
CA ALA A 114 14.00 4.28 14.78
C ALA A 114 14.92 3.08 14.46
N PRO A 115 14.66 1.85 14.94
CA PRO A 115 15.47 0.68 14.61
C PRO A 115 15.46 0.31 13.12
N THR A 116 14.41 0.67 12.38
CA THR A 116 14.23 0.32 10.97
C THR A 116 14.71 1.39 10.00
N LEU A 117 14.95 2.64 10.45
CA LEU A 117 15.26 3.79 9.57
C LEU A 117 16.46 3.54 8.64
N GLY A 118 17.53 2.91 9.12
CA GLY A 118 18.72 2.64 8.32
C GLY A 118 18.45 1.68 7.16
N ILE A 119 17.74 0.58 7.43
CA ILE A 119 17.38 -0.41 6.40
C ILE A 119 16.30 0.14 5.48
N LEU A 120 15.33 0.89 6.01
CA LEU A 120 14.29 1.56 5.23
C LEU A 120 14.89 2.53 4.21
N THR A 121 15.94 3.27 4.62
CA THR A 121 16.71 4.14 3.72
C THR A 121 17.39 3.33 2.60
N ALA A 122 18.07 2.24 2.95
CA ALA A 122 18.75 1.39 1.97
C ALA A 122 17.77 0.76 0.97
N ALA A 123 16.67 0.18 1.47
CA ALA A 123 15.61 -0.40 0.65
C ALA A 123 14.96 0.65 -0.27
N GLY A 124 14.72 1.85 0.25
CA GLY A 124 14.16 2.97 -0.50
C GLY A 124 15.06 3.46 -1.63
N ILE A 125 16.36 3.61 -1.36
CA ILE A 125 17.34 4.00 -2.38
C ILE A 125 17.40 2.96 -3.51
N ILE A 126 17.45 1.67 -3.17
CA ILE A 126 17.51 0.60 -4.17
C ILE A 126 16.22 0.58 -5.01
N LYS A 127 15.05 0.60 -4.37
CA LYS A 127 13.74 0.62 -5.04
C LYS A 127 13.58 1.84 -5.95
N GLY A 128 13.95 3.02 -5.45
CA GLY A 128 13.84 4.28 -6.19
C GLY A 128 14.75 4.33 -7.42
N LEU A 129 16.03 3.94 -7.27
CA LEU A 129 16.98 3.94 -8.39
C LEU A 129 16.58 2.95 -9.48
N ILE A 130 16.20 1.71 -9.13
CA ILE A 130 15.81 0.73 -10.15
C ILE A 130 14.50 1.12 -10.85
N SER A 131 13.57 1.75 -10.13
CA SER A 131 12.33 2.31 -10.70
C SER A 131 12.62 3.49 -11.62
N LEU A 132 13.58 4.36 -11.27
CA LEU A 132 14.04 5.46 -12.11
C LEU A 132 14.70 4.93 -13.40
N PHE A 133 15.60 3.94 -13.30
CA PHE A 133 16.24 3.34 -14.46
C PHE A 133 15.22 2.69 -15.42
N ALA A 134 14.18 2.06 -14.88
CA ALA A 134 13.08 1.56 -15.68
C ALA A 134 12.30 2.69 -16.36
N SER A 135 12.01 3.77 -15.63
CA SER A 135 11.30 4.95 -16.16
C SER A 135 12.10 5.67 -17.26
N LEU A 136 13.44 5.64 -17.19
CA LEU A 136 14.35 6.18 -18.22
C LEU A 136 14.57 5.22 -19.39
N GLY A 137 14.00 4.02 -19.36
CA GLY A 137 14.20 2.98 -20.38
C GLY A 137 15.57 2.31 -20.35
N TRP A 138 16.37 2.50 -19.30
CA TRP A 138 17.71 1.90 -19.16
C TRP A 138 17.64 0.42 -18.78
N VAL A 139 16.57 0.02 -18.10
CA VAL A 139 16.35 -1.36 -17.64
C VAL A 139 14.89 -1.74 -17.90
N SER A 140 14.65 -2.90 -18.52
CA SER A 140 13.29 -3.43 -18.67
C SER A 140 12.76 -3.94 -17.33
N THR A 141 11.48 -3.67 -17.03
CA THR A 141 10.78 -4.21 -15.84
C THR A 141 10.68 -5.74 -15.85
N ALA A 142 10.78 -6.36 -17.02
CA ALA A 142 10.81 -7.82 -17.19
C ALA A 142 12.22 -8.42 -17.01
N SER A 143 13.26 -7.60 -16.87
CA SER A 143 14.62 -8.10 -16.68
C SER A 143 14.81 -8.69 -15.28
N GLY A 144 15.59 -9.78 -15.18
CA GLY A 144 15.92 -10.38 -13.89
C GLY A 144 16.62 -9.42 -12.92
N VAL A 145 17.40 -8.47 -13.45
CA VAL A 145 18.04 -7.41 -12.64
C VAL A 145 16.99 -6.50 -12.00
N TYR A 146 16.00 -6.05 -12.77
CA TYR A 146 14.89 -5.25 -12.22
C TYR A 146 14.13 -6.04 -11.16
N MET A 147 13.70 -7.26 -11.49
CA MET A 147 12.92 -8.08 -10.57
C MET A 147 13.64 -8.32 -9.23
N LEU A 148 14.92 -8.69 -9.26
CA LEU A 148 15.69 -8.97 -8.06
C LEU A 148 15.98 -7.70 -7.24
N LEU A 149 16.40 -6.61 -7.86
CA LEU A 149 16.70 -5.36 -7.13
C LEU A 149 15.42 -4.68 -6.63
N TYR A 150 14.35 -4.73 -7.41
CA TYR A 150 13.05 -4.25 -6.96
C TYR A 150 12.56 -5.06 -5.77
N ALA A 151 12.69 -6.39 -5.78
CA ALA A 151 12.33 -7.23 -4.63
C ALA A 151 13.14 -6.93 -3.37
N VAL A 152 14.44 -6.59 -3.50
CA VAL A 152 15.27 -6.18 -2.35
C VAL A 152 14.71 -4.93 -1.68
N GLY A 153 14.29 -3.94 -2.48
CA GLY A 153 13.71 -2.71 -1.96
C GLY A 153 12.27 -2.89 -1.49
N ASP A 154 11.40 -3.34 -2.40
CA ASP A 154 9.96 -3.47 -2.18
C ASP A 154 9.61 -4.53 -1.12
N GLY A 155 10.36 -5.64 -1.05
CA GLY A 155 10.13 -6.67 -0.04
C GLY A 155 10.21 -6.12 1.39
N PHE A 156 11.12 -5.18 1.66
CA PHE A 156 11.20 -4.55 2.98
C PHE A 156 9.94 -3.74 3.31
N PHE A 157 9.43 -2.95 2.35
CA PHE A 157 8.20 -2.17 2.54
C PHE A 157 6.99 -3.10 2.66
N TYR A 158 6.87 -4.09 1.78
CA TYR A 158 5.78 -5.05 1.78
C TYR A 158 5.65 -5.76 3.14
N PHE A 159 6.77 -6.25 3.67
CA PHE A 159 6.84 -6.96 4.96
C PHE A 159 7.10 -6.05 6.18
N LEU A 160 6.99 -4.73 6.01
CA LEU A 160 7.19 -3.75 7.08
C LEU A 160 6.39 -4.05 8.36
N PRO A 161 5.12 -4.53 8.29
CA PRO A 161 4.38 -4.91 9.48
C PRO A 161 5.07 -5.97 10.35
N ILE A 162 5.85 -6.90 9.77
CA ILE A 162 6.56 -7.92 10.56
C ILE A 162 7.63 -7.25 11.44
N LEU A 163 8.43 -6.38 10.82
CA LEU A 163 9.54 -5.69 11.46
C LEU A 163 9.04 -4.69 12.51
N LEU A 164 7.98 -3.95 12.20
CA LEU A 164 7.37 -3.01 13.13
C LEU A 164 6.60 -3.70 14.24
N GLY A 165 6.00 -4.87 13.98
CA GLY A 165 5.39 -5.68 15.03
C GLY A 165 6.42 -6.10 16.07
N PHE A 166 7.61 -6.50 15.61
CA PHE A 166 8.74 -6.84 16.48
C PHE A 166 9.22 -5.65 17.32
N SER A 167 9.47 -4.48 16.70
CA SER A 167 9.95 -3.30 17.43
C SER A 167 8.86 -2.68 18.32
N ALA A 168 7.59 -2.72 17.91
CA ALA A 168 6.45 -2.32 18.72
C ALA A 168 6.29 -3.22 19.95
N ALA A 169 6.51 -4.52 19.82
CA ALA A 169 6.42 -5.45 20.94
C ALA A 169 7.48 -5.13 22.00
N ARG A 170 8.71 -4.83 21.58
CA ARG A 170 9.76 -4.30 22.46
C ARG A 170 9.32 -3.02 23.17
N ARG A 171 8.73 -2.08 22.44
CA ARG A 171 8.22 -0.80 23.00
C ARG A 171 7.10 -1.00 24.02
N PHE A 172 6.18 -1.91 23.75
CA PHE A 172 5.02 -2.20 24.61
C PHE A 172 5.30 -3.29 25.67
N LYS A 173 6.55 -3.75 25.77
CA LYS A 173 7.01 -4.73 26.78
C LYS A 173 6.28 -6.08 26.68
N CYS A 174 6.06 -6.54 25.45
CA CYS A 174 5.48 -7.84 25.14
C CYS A 174 6.43 -8.68 24.27
N SER A 175 6.11 -9.95 24.03
CA SER A 175 7.00 -10.84 23.27
C SER A 175 7.24 -10.33 21.85
N GLU A 176 8.51 -10.13 21.48
CA GLU A 176 8.92 -9.62 20.16
C GLU A 176 8.51 -10.56 19.03
N TYR A 177 8.63 -11.87 19.25
CA TYR A 177 8.18 -12.90 18.32
C TYR A 177 6.65 -12.94 18.19
N LEU A 178 5.92 -12.59 19.25
CA LEU A 178 4.47 -12.47 19.20
C LEU A 178 4.07 -11.26 18.34
N GLY A 179 4.76 -10.13 18.51
CA GLY A 179 4.58 -8.96 17.64
C GLY A 179 4.87 -9.27 16.18
N ALA A 180 5.98 -9.95 15.89
CA ALA A 180 6.32 -10.39 14.54
C ALA A 180 5.26 -11.35 13.95
N ALA A 181 4.76 -12.31 14.74
CA ALA A 181 3.74 -13.26 14.31
C ALA A 181 2.41 -12.57 13.94
N ILE A 182 2.00 -11.53 14.69
CA ILE A 182 0.86 -10.69 14.31
C ILE A 182 1.12 -10.02 12.96
N GLY A 183 2.31 -9.44 12.79
CA GLY A 183 2.73 -8.83 11.52
C GLY A 183 2.68 -9.81 10.34
N THR A 184 3.13 -11.05 10.54
CA THR A 184 3.07 -12.12 9.51
C THR A 184 1.63 -12.43 9.12
N ALA A 185 0.70 -12.46 10.08
CA ALA A 185 -0.70 -12.68 9.77
C ALA A 185 -1.28 -11.56 8.88
N LEU A 186 -0.94 -10.29 9.17
CA LEU A 186 -1.43 -9.13 8.41
C LEU A 186 -0.96 -9.10 6.95
N VAL A 187 0.20 -9.71 6.67
CA VAL A 187 0.79 -9.79 5.32
C VAL A 187 0.68 -11.20 4.73
N TYR A 188 -0.18 -12.06 5.28
CA TYR A 188 -0.40 -13.40 4.75
C TYR A 188 -1.01 -13.32 3.34
N PRO A 189 -0.41 -13.94 2.30
CA PRO A 189 -0.80 -13.72 0.91
C PRO A 189 -2.28 -13.95 0.62
N ALA A 190 -2.92 -14.95 1.24
CA ALA A 190 -4.34 -15.21 1.02
C ALA A 190 -5.23 -14.08 1.57
N MET A 191 -4.83 -13.43 2.66
CA MET A 191 -5.54 -12.26 3.19
C MET A 191 -5.25 -11.01 2.36
N VAL A 192 -4.00 -10.80 1.94
CA VAL A 192 -3.62 -9.65 1.11
C VAL A 192 -4.34 -9.69 -0.25
N ASN A 193 -4.45 -10.88 -0.85
CA ASN A 193 -5.06 -11.08 -2.16
C ASN A 193 -6.56 -11.41 -2.09
N ILE A 194 -7.23 -11.21 -0.95
CA ILE A 194 -8.62 -11.63 -0.78
C ILE A 194 -9.54 -10.95 -1.81
N GLY A 195 -9.29 -9.68 -2.13
CA GLY A 195 -10.10 -8.92 -3.10
C GLY A 195 -9.84 -9.24 -4.57
N SER A 196 -8.75 -9.93 -4.89
CA SER A 196 -8.46 -10.40 -6.25
C SER A 196 -8.78 -11.88 -6.46
N THR A 197 -9.08 -12.60 -5.38
CA THR A 197 -9.30 -14.06 -5.40
C THR A 197 -10.73 -14.46 -5.07
N LEU A 198 -11.50 -13.60 -4.39
CA LEU A 198 -12.90 -13.83 -4.04
C LEU A 198 -13.78 -12.72 -4.63
N GLU A 199 -15.03 -13.08 -4.94
CA GLU A 199 -16.06 -12.11 -5.28
C GLU A 199 -16.56 -11.39 -4.01
N VAL A 200 -17.11 -10.20 -4.19
CA VAL A 200 -17.71 -9.42 -3.10
C VAL A 200 -18.91 -10.20 -2.54
N ALA A 201 -18.80 -10.65 -1.29
CA ALA A 201 -19.86 -11.38 -0.59
C ALA A 201 -20.98 -10.45 -0.10
N GLY A 202 -20.69 -9.17 0.05
CA GLY A 202 -21.67 -8.13 0.34
C GLY A 202 -21.00 -6.79 0.66
N THR A 203 -21.83 -5.78 0.85
CA THR A 203 -21.39 -4.41 1.14
C THR A 203 -22.09 -3.93 2.40
N ILE A 204 -21.34 -3.53 3.41
CA ILE A 204 -21.92 -2.83 4.56
C ILE A 204 -22.05 -1.35 4.25
N LEU A 205 -23.04 -0.68 4.84
CA LEU A 205 -23.33 0.74 4.60
C LEU A 205 -23.51 1.08 3.11
N ALA A 206 -24.06 0.14 2.34
CA ALA A 206 -24.33 0.30 0.92
C ALA A 206 -25.18 1.57 0.65
N GLY A 207 -24.86 2.26 -0.44
CA GLY A 207 -25.52 3.53 -0.80
C GLY A 207 -25.06 4.74 0.01
N THR A 208 -24.12 4.57 0.94
CA THR A 208 -23.47 5.68 1.65
C THR A 208 -22.03 5.87 1.17
N PRO A 209 -21.41 7.05 1.39
CA PRO A 209 -19.98 7.25 1.12
C PRO A 209 -19.04 6.38 1.97
N PHE A 210 -19.58 5.67 2.96
CA PHE A 210 -18.88 4.73 3.82
C PHE A 210 -19.14 3.27 3.43
N ALA A 211 -19.63 3.02 2.22
CA ALA A 211 -19.80 1.67 1.70
C ALA A 211 -18.47 0.90 1.76
N MET A 212 -18.51 -0.29 2.34
CA MET A 212 -17.35 -1.17 2.47
C MET A 212 -17.71 -2.57 2.03
N ASP A 213 -17.07 -3.01 0.95
CA ASP A 213 -17.20 -4.38 0.47
C ASP A 213 -16.46 -5.35 1.40
N TYR A 214 -17.04 -6.52 1.59
CA TYR A 214 -16.41 -7.63 2.29
C TYR A 214 -16.48 -8.90 1.45
N TYR A 215 -15.47 -9.73 1.59
CA TYR A 215 -15.31 -10.96 0.80
C TYR A 215 -15.64 -12.21 1.62
N ASN A 216 -15.61 -12.11 2.95
CA ASN A 216 -15.94 -13.22 3.84
C ASN A 216 -16.36 -12.71 5.24
N THR A 217 -16.85 -13.61 6.08
CA THR A 217 -17.30 -13.32 7.45
C THR A 217 -16.63 -14.22 8.48
N LEU A 218 -16.46 -13.70 9.70
CA LEU A 218 -16.05 -14.45 10.88
C LEU A 218 -17.24 -14.53 11.84
N PHE A 219 -17.82 -15.72 12.04
CA PHE A 219 -19.04 -15.90 12.85
C PHE A 219 -20.20 -14.95 12.44
N GLY A 220 -20.32 -14.65 11.15
CA GLY A 220 -21.30 -13.70 10.61
C GLY A 220 -20.90 -12.23 10.68
N ILE A 221 -19.72 -11.90 11.24
CA ILE A 221 -19.18 -10.54 11.25
C ILE A 221 -18.33 -10.32 9.99
N PRO A 222 -18.63 -9.31 9.16
CA PRO A 222 -17.83 -8.99 7.97
C PRO A 222 -16.35 -8.75 8.27
N ILE A 223 -15.48 -9.37 7.48
CA ILE A 223 -14.04 -9.13 7.50
C ILE A 223 -13.74 -8.03 6.48
N ILE A 224 -13.29 -6.87 6.96
CA ILE A 224 -13.05 -5.70 6.12
C ILE A 224 -11.57 -5.38 6.13
N MET A 225 -11.02 -5.16 4.93
CA MET A 225 -9.65 -4.74 4.74
C MET A 225 -9.61 -3.50 3.85
N PRO A 226 -8.60 -2.62 4.02
CA PRO A 226 -8.31 -1.60 3.02
C PRO A 226 -8.07 -2.26 1.66
N GLY A 227 -8.37 -1.55 0.55
CA GLY A 227 -8.19 -2.09 -0.80
C GLY A 227 -6.75 -2.53 -1.13
N SER A 228 -5.75 -1.96 -0.47
CA SER A 228 -4.33 -2.35 -0.57
C SER A 228 -3.90 -3.42 0.45
N GLY A 229 -4.82 -3.89 1.29
CA GLY A 229 -4.51 -4.70 2.47
C GLY A 229 -3.76 -3.94 3.56
N TYR A 230 -3.03 -4.67 4.41
CA TYR A 230 -2.19 -4.11 5.48
C TYR A 230 -0.70 -4.15 5.17
N THR A 231 -0.31 -4.50 3.94
CA THR A 231 1.07 -4.44 3.49
C THR A 231 1.59 -3.01 3.63
N SER A 232 2.87 -2.84 3.96
CA SER A 232 3.47 -1.52 4.18
C SER A 232 2.81 -0.64 5.26
N SER A 233 1.90 -1.17 6.08
CA SER A 233 1.16 -0.39 7.07
C SER A 233 1.89 -0.28 8.42
N VAL A 234 1.78 0.88 9.07
CA VAL A 234 2.47 1.19 10.35
C VAL A 234 1.49 1.18 11.53
N ILE A 235 0.37 1.92 11.43
CA ILE A 235 -0.59 2.04 12.54
C ILE A 235 -1.27 0.71 12.89
N PRO A 236 -1.83 -0.06 11.93
CA PRO A 236 -2.60 -1.24 12.26
C PRO A 236 -1.82 -2.24 13.10
N ILE A 237 -0.55 -2.48 12.73
CA ILE A 237 0.32 -3.36 13.49
C ILE A 237 0.65 -2.80 14.88
N MET A 238 0.90 -1.49 15.01
CA MET A 238 1.17 -0.87 16.32
C MET A 238 -0.02 -1.02 17.27
N LEU A 239 -1.24 -0.79 16.78
CA LEU A 239 -2.47 -0.97 17.57
C LEU A 239 -2.70 -2.44 17.93
N ALA A 240 -2.49 -3.35 16.99
CA ALA A 240 -2.60 -4.78 17.22
C ALA A 240 -1.61 -5.26 18.31
N VAL A 241 -0.35 -4.84 18.23
CA VAL A 241 0.68 -5.21 19.23
C VAL A 241 0.43 -4.52 20.57
N TYR A 242 -0.10 -3.30 20.58
CA TYR A 242 -0.55 -2.66 21.82
C TYR A 242 -1.63 -3.50 22.51
N LEU A 243 -2.67 -3.93 21.77
CA LEU A 243 -3.70 -4.83 22.29
C LEU A 243 -3.09 -6.15 22.78
N ALA A 244 -2.21 -6.75 21.97
CA ALA A 244 -1.52 -7.98 22.33
C ALA A 244 -0.73 -7.86 23.64
N SER A 245 -0.07 -6.72 23.87
CA SER A 245 0.68 -6.48 25.11
C SER A 245 -0.22 -6.50 26.36
N LYS A 246 -1.45 -5.97 26.24
CA LYS A 246 -2.44 -5.97 27.31
C LYS A 246 -2.96 -7.38 27.57
N LEU A 247 -3.29 -8.10 26.49
CA LEU A 247 -3.77 -9.49 26.57
C LEU A 247 -2.71 -10.43 27.12
N GLU A 248 -1.46 -10.33 26.66
CA GLU A 248 -0.35 -11.15 27.15
C GLU A 248 -0.15 -10.95 28.65
N LYS A 249 -0.17 -9.69 29.13
CA LYS A 249 -0.07 -9.39 30.55
C LYS A 249 -1.24 -9.98 31.35
N ALA A 250 -2.48 -9.85 30.85
CA ALA A 250 -3.67 -10.37 31.51
C ALA A 250 -3.66 -11.90 31.60
N PHE A 251 -3.30 -12.60 30.51
CA PHE A 251 -3.23 -14.06 30.50
C PHE A 251 -2.06 -14.60 31.33
N LYS A 252 -0.91 -13.92 31.35
CA LYS A 252 0.19 -14.30 32.27
C LYS A 252 -0.22 -14.21 33.74
N GLN A 253 -1.12 -13.29 34.10
CA GLN A 253 -1.64 -13.16 35.46
C GLN A 253 -2.75 -14.16 35.76
N SER A 254 -3.59 -14.50 34.78
CA SER A 254 -4.79 -15.31 34.98
C SER A 254 -4.56 -16.82 34.81
N LEU A 255 -3.56 -17.23 34.02
CA LEU A 255 -3.33 -18.64 33.70
C LEU A 255 -2.42 -19.35 34.73
N PRO A 256 -2.72 -20.61 35.08
CA PRO A 256 -1.84 -21.47 35.88
C PRO A 256 -0.46 -21.64 35.22
N GLU A 257 0.59 -21.69 36.03
CA GLU A 257 1.99 -21.74 35.57
C GLU A 257 2.26 -22.93 34.62
N ALA A 258 1.65 -24.09 34.88
CA ALA A 258 1.82 -25.31 34.09
C ALA A 258 1.41 -25.17 32.61
N ILE A 259 0.42 -24.33 32.29
CA ILE A 259 -0.10 -24.18 30.92
C ILE A 259 0.21 -22.81 30.30
N ARG A 260 0.66 -21.85 31.11
CA ARG A 260 0.87 -20.45 30.71
C ARG A 260 1.79 -20.30 29.51
N GLY A 261 2.89 -21.06 29.46
CA GLY A 261 3.89 -20.97 28.38
C GLY A 261 3.34 -21.32 26.99
N ILE A 262 2.34 -22.21 26.93
CA ILE A 262 1.73 -22.67 25.67
C ILE A 262 0.48 -21.84 25.37
N LEU A 263 -0.39 -21.67 26.36
CA LEU A 263 -1.73 -21.13 26.13
C LEU A 263 -1.74 -19.61 25.99
N THR A 264 -0.81 -18.90 26.63
CA THR A 264 -0.71 -17.43 26.50
C THR A 264 -0.55 -16.98 25.05
N PRO A 265 0.50 -17.40 24.29
CA PRO A 265 0.67 -16.95 22.92
C PRO A 265 -0.49 -17.38 22.00
N VAL A 266 -1.07 -18.58 22.23
CA VAL A 266 -2.24 -19.06 21.48
C VAL A 266 -3.43 -18.11 21.65
N LEU A 267 -3.81 -17.81 22.89
CA LEU A 267 -4.96 -16.95 23.17
C LEU A 267 -4.73 -15.52 22.67
N VAL A 268 -3.53 -14.98 22.85
CA VAL A 268 -3.20 -13.64 22.36
C VAL A 268 -3.35 -13.58 20.85
N LEU A 269 -2.82 -14.55 20.09
CA LEU A 269 -2.89 -14.54 18.62
C LEU A 269 -4.32 -14.77 18.12
N VAL A 270 -5.04 -15.76 18.67
CA VAL A 270 -6.42 -16.09 18.30
C VAL A 270 -7.38 -14.93 18.56
N ILE A 271 -7.09 -14.06 19.52
CA ILE A 271 -7.91 -12.89 19.80
C ILE A 271 -7.44 -11.68 18.98
N THR A 272 -6.14 -11.37 19.00
CA THR A 272 -5.61 -10.13 18.42
C THR A 272 -5.71 -10.10 16.90
N VAL A 273 -5.38 -11.20 16.21
CA VAL A 273 -5.37 -11.22 14.74
C VAL A 273 -6.78 -11.04 14.18
N PRO A 274 -7.81 -11.80 14.60
CA PRO A 274 -9.18 -11.57 14.13
C PRO A 274 -9.71 -10.18 14.49
N LEU A 275 -9.48 -9.70 15.72
CA LEU A 275 -9.89 -8.34 16.12
C LEU A 275 -9.28 -7.25 15.24
N THR A 276 -8.04 -7.45 14.79
CA THR A 276 -7.39 -6.49 13.87
C THR A 276 -8.18 -6.38 12.57
N TYR A 277 -8.57 -7.50 11.96
CA TYR A 277 -9.36 -7.47 10.73
C TYR A 277 -10.78 -6.93 10.90
N ILE A 278 -11.49 -7.33 11.97
CA ILE A 278 -12.91 -6.94 12.13
C ILE A 278 -13.11 -5.58 12.80
N VAL A 279 -12.09 -4.99 13.43
CA VAL A 279 -12.18 -3.67 14.09
C VAL A 279 -11.31 -2.64 13.41
N ILE A 280 -10.02 -2.92 13.22
CA ILE A 280 -9.07 -1.91 12.71
C ILE A 280 -9.34 -1.64 11.21
N GLY A 281 -9.74 -2.66 10.45
CA GLY A 281 -10.14 -2.53 9.04
C GLY A 281 -11.28 -1.54 8.81
N PRO A 282 -12.47 -1.75 9.40
CA PRO A 282 -13.59 -0.82 9.25
C PRO A 282 -13.29 0.59 9.76
N VAL A 283 -12.55 0.72 10.87
CA VAL A 283 -12.17 2.04 11.40
C VAL A 283 -11.25 2.77 10.43
N SER A 284 -10.23 2.08 9.92
CA SER A 284 -9.33 2.63 8.90
C SER A 284 -10.14 3.08 7.69
N GLN A 285 -10.96 2.19 7.11
CA GLN A 285 -11.75 2.47 5.92
C GLN A 285 -12.78 3.58 6.14
N GLY A 286 -13.36 3.70 7.33
CA GLY A 286 -14.24 4.82 7.69
C GLY A 286 -13.51 6.17 7.73
N ILE A 287 -12.30 6.23 8.27
CA ILE A 287 -11.45 7.44 8.24
C ILE A 287 -11.09 7.79 6.79
N CYS A 288 -10.72 6.79 5.99
CA CYS A 288 -10.45 6.93 4.56
C CYS A 288 -11.66 7.54 3.83
N GLY A 289 -12.87 6.99 4.06
CA GLY A 289 -14.12 7.47 3.49
C GLY A 289 -14.45 8.91 3.92
N ALA A 290 -14.19 9.27 5.18
CA ALA A 290 -14.37 10.64 5.65
C ALA A 290 -13.43 11.63 4.96
N ILE A 291 -12.14 11.29 4.83
CA ILE A 291 -11.16 12.11 4.10
C ILE A 291 -11.60 12.25 2.64
N PHE A 292 -12.00 11.15 2.01
CA PHE A 292 -12.48 11.14 0.63
C PHE A 292 -13.68 12.06 0.44
N MET A 293 -14.68 11.99 1.32
CA MET A 293 -15.84 12.88 1.26
C MET A 293 -15.46 14.35 1.36
N VAL A 294 -14.55 14.69 2.27
CA VAL A 294 -14.10 16.08 2.42
C VAL A 294 -13.40 16.56 1.15
N VAL A 295 -12.46 15.77 0.63
CA VAL A 295 -11.72 16.11 -0.60
C VAL A 295 -12.66 16.22 -1.79
N LYS A 296 -13.58 15.26 -1.97
CA LYS A 296 -14.59 15.27 -3.03
C LYS A 296 -15.52 16.48 -2.92
N ALA A 297 -16.04 16.77 -1.74
CA ALA A 297 -16.93 17.91 -1.51
C ALA A 297 -16.23 19.25 -1.81
N LEU A 298 -14.94 19.35 -1.51
CA LEU A 298 -14.14 20.52 -1.89
C LEU A 298 -14.00 20.62 -3.42
N TYR A 299 -13.68 19.54 -4.12
CA TYR A 299 -13.59 19.58 -5.59
C TYR A 299 -14.93 19.89 -6.28
N GLU A 300 -16.06 19.48 -5.70
CA GLU A 300 -17.40 19.80 -6.22
C GLU A 300 -17.79 21.28 -6.06
N TRP A 301 -17.05 22.04 -5.26
CA TRP A 301 -17.27 23.48 -5.04
C TRP A 301 -16.57 24.38 -6.09
N GLY A 302 -16.25 23.81 -7.26
CA GLY A 302 -15.63 24.50 -8.38
C GLY A 302 -14.19 24.93 -8.09
N ILE A 303 -13.72 25.99 -8.77
CA ILE A 303 -12.31 26.41 -8.76
C ILE A 303 -11.78 26.69 -7.35
N VAL A 304 -12.54 27.42 -6.52
CA VAL A 304 -12.11 27.77 -5.16
C VAL A 304 -11.98 26.53 -4.29
N GLY A 305 -12.96 25.64 -4.38
CA GLY A 305 -12.94 24.37 -3.65
C GLY A 305 -11.82 23.45 -4.11
N GLY A 306 -11.55 23.41 -5.42
CA GLY A 306 -10.41 22.71 -5.99
C GLY A 306 -9.06 23.20 -5.44
N ILE A 307 -8.82 24.52 -5.40
CA ILE A 307 -7.59 25.10 -4.81
C ILE A 307 -7.44 24.68 -3.34
N LEU A 308 -8.53 24.72 -2.57
CA LEU A 308 -8.52 24.29 -1.17
C LEU A 308 -8.24 22.79 -1.03
N ALA A 309 -8.80 21.96 -1.92
CA ALA A 309 -8.54 20.53 -1.96
C ALA A 309 -7.07 20.23 -2.30
N GLY A 310 -6.53 20.87 -3.34
CA GLY A 310 -5.12 20.74 -3.72
C GLY A 310 -4.18 21.20 -2.60
N ALA A 311 -4.51 22.29 -1.90
CA ALA A 311 -3.74 22.74 -0.75
C ALA A 311 -3.83 21.77 0.44
N LEU A 312 -5.01 21.23 0.72
CA LEU A 312 -5.22 20.26 1.78
C LEU A 312 -4.46 18.95 1.50
N VAL A 313 -4.55 18.45 0.26
CA VAL A 313 -3.87 17.22 -0.16
C VAL A 313 -2.36 17.44 -0.20
N GLY A 314 -1.87 18.52 -0.82
CA GLY A 314 -0.44 18.77 -0.94
C GLY A 314 0.27 19.04 0.39
N GLY A 315 -0.38 19.76 1.32
CA GLY A 315 0.15 19.97 2.66
C GLY A 315 -0.06 18.76 3.59
N GLY A 316 -1.19 18.06 3.42
CA GLY A 316 -1.61 16.93 4.26
C GLY A 316 -0.95 15.60 3.89
N PHE A 317 -0.45 15.43 2.67
CA PHE A 317 0.08 14.14 2.19
C PHE A 317 1.18 13.60 3.10
N GLY A 318 2.16 14.43 3.48
CA GLY A 318 3.23 14.03 4.40
C GLY A 318 2.70 13.58 5.77
N VAL A 319 1.63 14.20 6.26
CA VAL A 319 0.95 13.81 7.51
C VAL A 319 0.26 12.45 7.33
N LEU A 320 -0.42 12.24 6.20
CA LEU A 320 -1.06 10.97 5.87
C LEU A 320 -0.02 9.85 5.69
N VAL A 321 1.16 10.15 5.15
CA VAL A 321 2.28 9.20 5.04
C VAL A 321 2.69 8.69 6.40
N MET A 322 2.79 9.58 7.41
CA MET A 322 3.14 9.16 8.76
C MET A 322 2.18 8.11 9.30
N PHE A 323 0.89 8.29 9.02
CA PHE A 323 -0.16 7.39 9.49
C PHE A 323 -0.41 6.19 8.55
N GLY A 324 0.27 6.11 7.41
CA GLY A 324 -0.02 5.12 6.36
C GLY A 324 -1.35 5.37 5.63
N LEU A 325 -2.07 6.45 5.96
CA LEU A 325 -3.37 6.82 5.37
C LEU A 325 -3.25 7.43 3.96
N HIS A 326 -2.03 7.73 3.51
CA HIS A 326 -1.78 8.25 2.15
C HIS A 326 -2.21 7.28 1.05
N TRP A 327 -2.26 5.96 1.31
CA TRP A 327 -2.74 4.95 0.36
C TRP A 327 -4.18 5.19 -0.09
N VAL A 328 -5.00 5.88 0.71
CA VAL A 328 -6.35 6.32 0.31
C VAL A 328 -6.30 7.27 -0.88
N ILE A 329 -5.39 8.23 -0.81
CA ILE A 329 -5.17 9.22 -1.86
C ILE A 329 -4.64 8.50 -3.11
N ILE A 330 -3.77 7.50 -2.94
CA ILE A 330 -3.25 6.68 -4.03
C ILE A 330 -4.37 5.84 -4.69
N SER A 331 -5.17 5.12 -3.91
CA SER A 331 -6.28 4.31 -4.45
C SER A 331 -7.31 5.19 -5.18
N LEU A 332 -7.59 6.37 -4.64
CA LEU A 332 -8.48 7.33 -5.29
C LEU A 332 -7.90 7.84 -6.61
N ALA A 333 -6.62 8.18 -6.62
CA ALA A 333 -5.93 8.58 -7.84
C ALA A 333 -5.97 7.49 -8.91
N LEU A 334 -5.75 6.23 -8.54
CA LEU A 334 -5.86 5.10 -9.47
C LEU A 334 -7.30 4.94 -9.99
N SER A 335 -8.30 5.13 -9.15
CA SER A 335 -9.70 5.15 -9.57
C SER A 335 -9.99 6.29 -10.54
N ASN A 336 -9.45 7.50 -10.30
CA ASN A 336 -9.59 8.64 -11.19
C ASN A 336 -8.94 8.36 -12.55
N ILE A 337 -7.75 7.75 -12.57
CA ILE A 337 -7.10 7.32 -13.81
C ILE A 337 -7.98 6.31 -14.55
N GLY A 338 -8.56 5.34 -13.85
CA GLY A 338 -9.43 4.33 -14.46
C GLY A 338 -10.71 4.91 -15.08
N ILE A 339 -11.35 5.88 -14.41
CA ILE A 339 -12.62 6.47 -14.85
C ILE A 339 -12.41 7.63 -15.84
N ASN A 340 -11.46 8.52 -15.56
CA ASN A 340 -11.27 9.77 -16.29
C ASN A 340 -10.06 9.74 -17.24
N GLY A 341 -9.19 8.73 -17.15
CA GLY A 341 -7.94 8.64 -17.92
C GLY A 341 -6.77 9.46 -17.36
N PHE A 342 -6.99 10.23 -16.30
CA PHE A 342 -5.98 11.07 -15.64
C PHE A 342 -6.33 11.28 -14.16
N ASP A 343 -5.37 11.78 -13.38
CA ASP A 343 -5.58 12.15 -11.98
C ASP A 343 -4.85 13.44 -11.60
N TYR A 344 -5.52 14.27 -10.81
CA TYR A 344 -5.04 15.56 -10.30
C TYR A 344 -4.77 15.52 -8.79
N ILE A 345 -5.26 14.51 -8.08
CA ILE A 345 -5.15 14.40 -6.62
C ILE A 345 -3.72 13.97 -6.23
N MET A 346 -3.16 12.98 -6.92
CA MET A 346 -1.79 12.52 -6.74
C MET A 346 -0.79 13.61 -7.11
N ALA A 347 -1.06 14.40 -8.15
CA ALA A 347 -0.21 15.53 -8.53
C ALA A 347 -0.03 16.48 -7.33
N SER A 348 -1.14 16.88 -6.71
CA SER A 348 -1.14 17.68 -5.48
C SER A 348 -0.37 17.00 -4.35
N GLY A 349 -0.62 15.71 -4.11
CA GLY A 349 0.03 14.95 -3.04
C GLY A 349 1.54 14.76 -3.21
N GLY A 350 2.03 14.73 -4.46
CA GLY A 350 3.43 14.58 -4.80
C GLY A 350 4.29 15.81 -4.48
N ILE A 351 3.68 16.99 -4.32
CA ILE A 351 4.40 18.25 -4.05
C ILE A 351 5.12 18.23 -2.69
N GLY A 352 4.47 17.71 -1.64
CA GLY A 352 5.06 17.62 -0.30
C GLY A 352 6.39 16.85 -0.26
N PRO A 353 6.44 15.62 -0.81
CA PRO A 353 7.69 14.88 -1.01
C PRO A 353 8.76 15.63 -1.80
N MET A 354 8.39 16.35 -2.88
CA MET A 354 9.35 17.14 -3.66
C MET A 354 9.93 18.33 -2.87
N ILE A 355 9.11 18.98 -2.05
CA ILE A 355 9.61 19.99 -1.10
C ILE A 355 10.54 19.34 -0.07
N GLY A 356 10.24 18.12 0.35
CA GLY A 356 11.13 17.30 1.18
C GLY A 356 12.52 17.17 0.57
N VAL A 357 12.63 16.92 -0.74
CA VAL A 357 13.93 16.86 -1.45
C VAL A 357 14.69 18.18 -1.28
N ALA A 358 14.05 19.31 -1.57
CA ALA A 358 14.67 20.64 -1.43
C ALA A 358 15.07 20.96 0.01
N GLN A 359 14.22 20.60 0.99
CA GLN A 359 14.50 20.79 2.41
C GLN A 359 15.68 19.92 2.87
N GLY A 360 15.72 18.64 2.48
CA GLY A 360 16.81 17.74 2.80
C GLY A 360 18.15 18.28 2.30
N LEU A 361 18.19 18.78 1.06
CA LEU A 361 19.37 19.44 0.50
C LEU A 361 19.76 20.69 1.29
N CYS A 362 18.81 21.57 1.54
CA CYS A 362 19.05 22.83 2.26
C CYS A 362 19.59 22.58 3.68
N ILE A 363 18.97 21.66 4.43
CA ILE A 363 19.39 21.29 5.79
C ILE A 363 20.79 20.68 5.75
N THR A 364 21.08 19.80 4.79
CA THR A 364 22.41 19.20 4.61
C THR A 364 23.48 20.25 4.39
N LEU A 365 23.22 21.27 3.55
CA LEU A 365 24.18 22.32 3.21
C LEU A 365 24.32 23.39 4.30
N ARG A 366 23.26 23.68 5.07
CA ARG A 366 23.21 24.82 6.00
C ARG A 366 23.42 24.44 7.47
N THR A 367 23.22 23.18 7.85
CA THR A 367 23.32 22.78 9.25
C THR A 367 24.75 22.91 9.78
N ARG A 368 24.88 23.45 11.00
CA ARG A 368 26.15 23.53 11.73
C ARG A 368 26.33 22.36 12.73
N SER A 369 25.25 21.63 13.02
CA SER A 369 25.28 20.49 13.93
C SER A 369 25.76 19.24 13.21
N LYS A 370 26.85 18.64 13.70
CA LYS A 370 27.36 17.37 13.17
C LYS A 370 26.31 16.26 13.25
N LYS A 371 25.59 16.16 14.37
CA LYS A 371 24.50 15.19 14.58
C LYS A 371 23.41 15.31 13.52
N VAL A 372 22.97 16.54 13.21
CA VAL A 372 21.94 16.77 12.17
C VAL A 372 22.50 16.49 10.78
N ARG A 373 23.75 16.88 10.50
CA ARG A 373 24.40 16.63 9.21
C ARG A 373 24.52 15.15 8.88
N ASP A 374 24.90 14.34 9.87
CA ASP A 374 25.09 12.90 9.73
C ASP A 374 23.75 12.18 9.40
N LEU A 375 22.62 12.76 9.80
CA LEU A 375 21.27 12.27 9.47
C LEU A 375 20.71 12.87 8.16
N ALA A 376 21.06 14.13 7.86
CA ALA A 376 20.44 14.90 6.77
C ALA A 376 20.85 14.41 5.38
N LEU A 377 22.14 14.10 5.19
CA LEU A 377 22.63 13.67 3.88
C LEU A 377 22.01 12.33 3.46
N PRO A 378 22.03 11.26 4.27
CA PRO A 378 21.37 10.00 3.92
C PRO A 378 19.86 10.15 3.71
N SER A 379 19.21 10.96 4.55
CA SER A 379 17.77 11.22 4.45
C SER A 379 17.39 11.99 3.19
N PHE A 380 18.22 12.93 2.76
CA PHE A 380 18.05 13.64 1.48
C PHE A 380 18.16 12.68 0.30
N ILE A 381 19.19 11.81 0.27
CA ILE A 381 19.37 10.82 -0.80
C ILE A 381 18.16 9.87 -0.86
N SER A 382 17.69 9.41 0.30
CA SER A 382 16.46 8.60 0.41
C SER A 382 15.25 9.32 -0.19
N GLN A 383 15.09 10.60 0.15
CA GLN A 383 13.96 11.41 -0.31
C GLN A 383 13.96 11.63 -1.82
N VAL A 384 15.15 11.81 -2.43
CA VAL A 384 15.32 11.85 -3.90
C VAL A 384 14.88 10.54 -4.54
N CYS A 385 15.12 9.41 -3.86
CA CYS A 385 14.69 8.09 -4.30
C CYS A 385 13.20 7.79 -3.99
N GLY A 386 12.43 8.80 -3.57
CA GLY A 386 10.99 8.66 -3.31
C GLY A 386 10.63 8.11 -1.93
N VAL A 387 11.60 7.98 -1.02
CA VAL A 387 11.39 7.46 0.34
C VAL A 387 11.71 8.54 1.37
N GLY A 388 10.67 9.18 1.87
CA GLY A 388 10.76 10.39 2.70
C GLY A 388 10.75 10.17 4.21
N GLU A 389 10.42 8.95 4.66
CA GLU A 389 10.30 8.59 6.07
C GLU A 389 11.59 8.88 6.86
N PRO A 390 12.81 8.59 6.35
CA PRO A 390 14.03 8.94 7.04
C PRO A 390 14.14 10.45 7.31
N LEU A 391 13.84 11.28 6.31
CA LEU A 391 13.88 12.74 6.45
C LEU A 391 12.80 13.24 7.44
N MET A 392 11.59 12.70 7.32
CA MET A 392 10.45 13.06 8.14
C MET A 392 10.70 12.76 9.63
N TYR A 393 11.05 11.50 9.96
CA TYR A 393 11.17 11.04 11.33
C TYR A 393 12.49 11.43 12.01
N SER A 394 13.60 11.47 11.27
CA SER A 394 14.91 11.76 11.87
C SER A 394 15.21 13.25 12.01
N ILE A 395 14.54 14.12 11.23
CA ILE A 395 14.87 15.55 11.17
C ILE A 395 13.64 16.44 11.26
N LEU A 396 12.66 16.29 10.37
CA LEU A 396 11.57 17.27 10.25
C LEU A 396 10.73 17.32 11.54
N ILE A 397 10.24 16.16 12.01
CA ILE A 397 9.41 16.06 13.21
C ILE A 397 10.17 16.53 14.46
N PRO A 398 11.39 16.04 14.77
CA PRO A 398 12.16 16.51 15.92
C PRO A 398 12.39 18.04 15.94
N LEU A 399 12.68 18.63 14.77
CA LEU A 399 12.96 20.06 14.67
C LEU A 399 11.70 20.93 14.61
N LYS A 400 10.51 20.34 14.42
CA LYS A 400 9.16 20.94 14.34
C LYS A 400 8.98 22.05 13.28
N LYS A 401 9.81 23.09 13.31
CA LYS A 401 9.79 24.22 12.37
C LYS A 401 9.98 23.77 10.91
N PRO A 402 10.98 22.94 10.55
CA PRO A 402 11.11 22.43 9.18
C PRO A 402 9.89 21.60 8.73
N TYR A 403 9.28 20.84 9.65
CA TYR A 403 8.07 20.08 9.38
C TYR A 403 6.86 20.98 9.07
N VAL A 404 6.63 22.02 9.88
CA VAL A 404 5.56 23.00 9.59
C VAL A 404 5.80 23.71 8.26
N ILE A 405 7.05 24.06 7.95
CA ILE A 405 7.39 24.64 6.64
C ILE A 405 7.09 23.66 5.51
N ASN A 406 7.36 22.37 5.67
CA ASN A 406 7.05 21.36 4.66
C ASN A 406 5.55 21.33 4.35
N ILE A 407 4.71 21.29 5.39
CA ILE A 407 3.24 21.28 5.28
C ILE A 407 2.74 22.55 4.57
N LEU A 408 3.20 23.73 5.01
CA LEU A 408 2.75 24.99 4.44
C LEU A 408 3.20 25.15 2.99
N SER A 409 4.45 24.81 2.67
CA SER A 409 4.94 24.83 1.30
C SER A 409 4.20 23.80 0.44
N GLY A 410 3.88 22.62 0.98
CA GLY A 410 3.09 21.59 0.30
C GLY A 410 1.69 22.07 -0.01
N ALA A 411 1.07 22.80 0.92
CA ALA A 411 -0.25 23.40 0.70
C ALA A 411 -0.19 24.49 -0.37
N VAL A 412 0.81 25.37 -0.34
CA VAL A 412 0.97 26.43 -1.35
C VAL A 412 1.27 25.83 -2.74
N GLY A 413 2.12 24.81 -2.81
CA GLY A 413 2.50 24.19 -4.08
C GLY A 413 1.43 23.23 -4.65
N GLY A 414 0.62 22.60 -3.81
CA GLY A 414 -0.49 21.75 -4.24
C GLY A 414 -1.77 22.52 -4.59
N ALA A 415 -1.93 23.76 -4.11
CA ALA A 415 -3.12 24.57 -4.41
C ALA A 415 -3.38 24.76 -5.93
N PRO A 416 -2.36 25.06 -6.76
CA PRO A 416 -2.53 25.12 -8.21
C PRO A 416 -2.95 23.80 -8.86
N ASP A 417 -2.44 22.67 -8.38
CA ASP A 417 -2.86 21.35 -8.90
C ASP A 417 -4.33 21.04 -8.59
N GLY A 418 -4.88 21.77 -7.61
CA GLY A 418 -6.30 21.81 -7.27
C GLY A 418 -7.22 22.46 -8.30
N PHE A 419 -6.71 23.16 -9.33
CA PHE A 419 -7.56 23.79 -10.37
C PHE A 419 -8.45 22.80 -11.14
N GLY A 420 -8.24 21.48 -10.95
CA GLY A 420 -9.14 20.44 -11.39
C GLY A 420 -9.06 20.17 -12.89
N PRO A 421 -9.94 19.30 -13.41
CA PRO A 421 -9.92 18.87 -14.80
C PRO A 421 -10.11 20.05 -15.76
N ASP A 422 -10.89 21.07 -15.43
CA ASP A 422 -11.27 22.14 -16.38
C ASP A 422 -10.11 23.00 -16.89
N LEU A 423 -9.00 23.11 -16.14
CA LEU A 423 -7.80 23.85 -16.56
C LEU A 423 -6.62 22.95 -16.95
N LEU A 424 -6.60 21.71 -16.47
CA LEU A 424 -5.51 20.75 -16.65
C LEU A 424 -5.91 19.54 -17.50
N GLN A 425 -6.96 19.64 -18.32
CA GLN A 425 -7.21 18.62 -19.34
C GLN A 425 -5.95 18.54 -20.20
N PRO A 426 -5.26 17.39 -20.29
CA PRO A 426 -4.19 17.24 -21.24
C PRO A 426 -4.77 17.50 -22.63
N SER A 427 -4.47 18.68 -23.19
CA SER A 427 -4.84 18.99 -24.56
C SER A 427 -3.91 18.16 -25.44
N ARG A 428 -4.50 17.28 -26.24
CA ARG A 428 -3.73 16.55 -27.23
C ARG A 428 -3.11 17.56 -28.19
N SER A 429 -1.79 17.60 -28.23
CA SER A 429 -1.03 18.43 -29.15
C SER A 429 -1.03 17.87 -30.58
N ALA A 430 -1.36 16.59 -30.74
CA ALA A 430 -1.45 15.91 -32.03
C ALA A 430 -2.87 15.40 -32.28
N PRO A 431 -3.37 15.50 -33.53
CA PRO A 431 -4.65 14.88 -33.90
C PRO A 431 -4.59 13.37 -33.69
N TYR A 432 -5.75 12.75 -33.45
CA TYR A 432 -5.85 11.29 -33.51
C TYR A 432 -5.32 10.82 -34.86
N ARG A 433 -4.36 9.91 -34.85
CA ARG A 433 -4.01 9.18 -36.07
C ARG A 433 -5.18 8.23 -36.36
N PRO A 434 -5.74 8.23 -37.58
CA PRO A 434 -6.72 7.23 -37.93
C PRO A 434 -6.09 5.85 -37.76
N LEU A 435 -6.84 4.93 -37.17
CA LEU A 435 -6.52 3.52 -37.17
C LEU A 435 -6.87 2.99 -38.56
N GLU A 436 -5.84 2.78 -39.36
CA GLU A 436 -5.97 2.22 -40.71
C GLU A 436 -6.13 0.70 -40.63
N ASP A 437 -6.64 0.12 -41.71
CA ASP A 437 -6.64 -1.33 -41.87
C ASP A 437 -5.23 -1.87 -41.72
N HIS A 438 -5.09 -2.95 -40.95
CA HIS A 438 -3.82 -3.58 -40.57
C HIS A 438 -2.85 -2.74 -39.75
N ALA A 439 -3.27 -1.60 -39.19
CA ALA A 439 -2.41 -0.83 -38.29
C ALA A 439 -1.91 -1.72 -37.13
N VAL A 440 -0.59 -1.81 -36.99
CA VAL A 440 0.06 -2.55 -35.91
C VAL A 440 0.35 -1.60 -34.76
N LEU A 441 -0.25 -1.89 -33.61
CA LEU A 441 -0.06 -1.21 -32.34
C LEU A 441 0.91 -2.03 -31.51
N GLU A 442 2.05 -1.45 -31.13
CA GLU A 442 3.00 -2.11 -30.25
C GLU A 442 2.76 -1.71 -28.80
N LEU A 443 2.34 -2.70 -27.99
CA LEU A 443 1.89 -2.50 -26.60
C LEU A 443 2.89 -3.09 -25.60
N GLY A 444 4.17 -2.73 -25.74
CA GLY A 444 5.22 -3.13 -24.80
C GLY A 444 5.62 -4.60 -24.91
N GLY A 445 5.81 -5.10 -26.13
CA GLY A 445 6.18 -6.48 -26.43
C GLY A 445 5.04 -7.34 -26.99
N VAL A 446 3.86 -6.76 -27.18
CA VAL A 446 2.68 -7.42 -27.78
C VAL A 446 2.24 -6.61 -28.98
N GLN A 447 2.25 -7.22 -30.16
CA GLN A 447 1.74 -6.60 -31.37
C GLN A 447 0.25 -6.84 -31.49
N VAL A 448 -0.50 -5.75 -31.63
CA VAL A 448 -1.94 -5.79 -31.85
C VAL A 448 -2.26 -5.23 -33.21
N GLN A 449 -2.80 -6.05 -34.09
CA GLN A 449 -3.21 -5.64 -35.43
C GLN A 449 -4.69 -5.26 -35.44
N ALA A 450 -4.98 -4.03 -35.87
CA ALA A 450 -6.35 -3.53 -35.96
C ALA A 450 -6.95 -3.82 -37.36
N ILE A 451 -8.16 -4.37 -37.39
CA ILE A 451 -8.90 -4.68 -38.60
C ILE A 451 -10.28 -4.00 -38.52
N PRO A 452 -10.63 -3.09 -39.42
CA PRO A 452 -11.90 -2.39 -39.37
C PRO A 452 -13.06 -3.31 -39.74
N VAL A 453 -14.17 -3.18 -39.02
CA VAL A 453 -15.43 -3.86 -39.33
C VAL A 453 -16.53 -2.82 -39.61
N PRO A 454 -16.43 -2.10 -40.75
CA PRO A 454 -17.46 -1.13 -41.13
C PRO A 454 -18.81 -1.84 -41.32
N GLY A 455 -19.90 -1.15 -40.97
CA GLY A 455 -21.25 -1.69 -41.07
C GLY A 455 -21.85 -2.20 -39.76
N HIS A 456 -21.04 -2.46 -38.72
CA HIS A 456 -21.55 -2.60 -37.36
C HIS A 456 -21.85 -1.23 -36.75
N THR A 457 -20.78 -0.49 -36.45
CA THR A 457 -20.82 0.91 -35.99
C THR A 457 -19.65 1.65 -36.61
N ALA A 458 -19.77 2.97 -36.78
CA ALA A 458 -18.67 3.78 -37.30
C ALA A 458 -17.43 3.64 -36.39
N GLY A 459 -16.29 3.24 -36.96
CA GLY A 459 -15.04 3.06 -36.23
C GLY A 459 -14.90 1.74 -35.46
N MET A 460 -15.83 0.79 -35.64
CA MET A 460 -15.70 -0.54 -35.04
C MET A 460 -14.47 -1.28 -35.61
N MET A 461 -13.67 -1.88 -34.72
CA MET A 461 -12.46 -2.61 -35.07
C MET A 461 -12.45 -3.97 -34.37
N VAL A 462 -11.85 -4.95 -35.03
CA VAL A 462 -11.39 -6.21 -34.44
C VAL A 462 -9.89 -6.12 -34.25
N PHE A 463 -9.40 -6.62 -33.12
CA PHE A 463 -7.98 -6.63 -32.82
C PHE A 463 -7.44 -8.06 -32.83
N LEU A 464 -6.41 -8.31 -33.63
CA LEU A 464 -5.68 -9.57 -33.63
C LEU A 464 -4.43 -9.45 -32.77
N ILE A 465 -4.13 -10.50 -32.02
CA ILE A 465 -2.87 -10.69 -31.31
C ILE A 465 -2.22 -11.92 -31.95
N PRO A 466 -1.41 -11.73 -33.02
CA PRO A 466 -0.88 -12.84 -33.81
C PRO A 466 -0.02 -13.81 -32.99
N GLU A 467 0.74 -13.30 -32.02
CA GLU A 467 1.62 -14.08 -31.15
C GLU A 467 0.83 -15.11 -30.33
N ASP A 468 -0.34 -14.71 -29.84
CA ASP A 468 -1.22 -15.56 -29.02
C ASP A 468 -2.29 -16.28 -29.85
N ARG A 469 -2.40 -15.96 -31.15
CA ARG A 469 -3.44 -16.46 -32.07
C ARG A 469 -4.84 -16.17 -31.54
N ILE A 470 -5.05 -14.97 -31.02
CA ILE A 470 -6.32 -14.48 -30.46
C ILE A 470 -6.89 -13.38 -31.36
N ALA A 471 -8.21 -13.43 -31.59
CA ALA A 471 -8.97 -12.32 -32.16
C ALA A 471 -9.98 -11.77 -31.14
N LEU A 472 -9.93 -10.47 -30.91
CA LEU A 472 -10.87 -9.73 -30.08
C LEU A 472 -11.98 -9.17 -30.97
N PHE A 473 -13.06 -9.92 -31.12
CA PHE A 473 -14.21 -9.53 -31.94
C PHE A 473 -15.05 -8.42 -31.28
N GLY A 474 -15.04 -8.33 -29.94
CA GLY A 474 -15.88 -7.39 -29.22
C GLY A 474 -17.36 -7.58 -29.60
N ASP A 475 -18.04 -6.48 -29.95
CA ASP A 475 -19.41 -6.50 -30.48
C ASP A 475 -19.45 -6.66 -32.02
N ALA A 476 -18.30 -6.56 -32.71
CA ALA A 476 -18.26 -6.54 -34.16
C ALA A 476 -18.77 -7.85 -34.80
N CYS A 477 -18.68 -8.98 -34.10
CA CYS A 477 -19.19 -10.27 -34.56
C CYS A 477 -19.45 -11.17 -33.34
N GLY A 478 -20.71 -11.24 -32.91
CA GLY A 478 -21.11 -11.93 -31.67
C GLY A 478 -22.29 -12.88 -31.84
N GLU A 479 -22.76 -13.41 -30.69
CA GLU A 479 -23.93 -14.31 -30.62
C GLU A 479 -25.26 -13.59 -30.92
N MET A 480 -25.28 -12.26 -30.80
CA MET A 480 -26.40 -11.41 -31.20
C MET A 480 -25.85 -10.06 -31.66
N THR A 481 -25.50 -9.96 -32.93
CA THR A 481 -24.94 -8.73 -33.52
C THR A 481 -26.05 -7.78 -33.93
N LEU A 482 -25.93 -6.51 -33.56
CA LEU A 482 -26.99 -5.50 -33.66
C LEU A 482 -26.71 -4.56 -34.83
N LEU A 483 -27.53 -4.63 -35.87
CA LEU A 483 -27.27 -3.92 -37.12
C LEU A 483 -28.46 -3.10 -37.60
N LYS A 484 -28.16 -1.98 -38.27
CA LYS A 484 -29.14 -1.31 -39.12
C LYS A 484 -29.27 -2.10 -40.42
N LYS A 485 -30.49 -2.25 -40.94
CA LYS A 485 -30.73 -3.03 -42.16
C LYS A 485 -29.92 -2.49 -43.34
N GLU A 486 -29.74 -1.17 -43.42
CA GLU A 486 -28.98 -0.49 -44.47
C GLU A 486 -27.47 -0.75 -44.37
N ALA A 487 -26.98 -1.16 -43.20
CA ALA A 487 -25.57 -1.41 -42.94
C ALA A 487 -25.13 -2.86 -43.24
N LEU A 488 -26.08 -3.77 -43.44
CA LEU A 488 -25.82 -5.19 -43.75
C LEU A 488 -24.88 -5.40 -44.95
N PRO A 489 -24.95 -4.66 -46.08
CA PRO A 489 -24.00 -4.84 -47.18
C PRO A 489 -22.56 -4.50 -46.79
N ALA A 490 -22.36 -3.41 -46.07
CA ALA A 490 -21.04 -3.00 -45.58
C ALA A 490 -20.51 -3.99 -44.55
N TYR A 491 -21.38 -4.48 -43.66
CA TYR A 491 -21.05 -5.48 -42.66
C TYR A 491 -20.63 -6.82 -43.30
N ALA A 492 -21.35 -7.29 -44.33
CA ALA A 492 -20.97 -8.50 -45.07
C ALA A 492 -19.59 -8.36 -45.72
N GLN A 493 -19.30 -7.21 -46.34
CA GLN A 493 -17.98 -6.95 -46.91
C GLN A 493 -16.88 -6.95 -45.84
N ALA A 494 -17.16 -6.37 -44.67
CA ALA A 494 -16.24 -6.34 -43.55
C ALA A 494 -15.96 -7.75 -43.00
N LEU A 495 -16.98 -8.59 -42.84
CA LEU A 495 -16.78 -9.97 -42.39
C LEU A 495 -16.00 -10.82 -43.41
N ARG A 496 -16.18 -10.58 -44.72
CA ARG A 496 -15.35 -11.22 -45.76
C ARG A 496 -13.89 -10.78 -45.66
N HIS A 497 -13.64 -9.50 -45.40
CA HIS A 497 -12.30 -8.99 -45.16
C HIS A 497 -11.68 -9.65 -43.92
N LEU A 498 -12.41 -9.68 -42.81
CA LEU A 498 -11.97 -10.32 -41.56
C LEU A 498 -11.70 -11.83 -41.75
N GLN A 499 -12.45 -12.51 -42.62
CA GLN A 499 -12.25 -13.92 -42.95
C GLN A 499 -10.89 -14.20 -43.60
N THR A 500 -10.28 -13.22 -44.29
CA THR A 500 -8.92 -13.39 -44.86
C THR A 500 -7.86 -13.61 -43.78
N TYR A 501 -8.15 -13.25 -42.51
CA TYR A 501 -7.27 -13.42 -41.35
C TYR A 501 -7.58 -14.64 -40.49
N GLU A 502 -8.57 -15.47 -40.87
CA GLU A 502 -9.03 -16.59 -40.03
C GLU A 502 -7.93 -17.64 -39.73
N SER A 503 -6.85 -17.66 -40.51
CA SER A 503 -5.67 -18.51 -40.27
C SER A 503 -4.77 -18.01 -39.13
N GLN A 504 -4.87 -16.73 -38.78
CA GLN A 504 -4.00 -16.05 -37.81
C GLN A 504 -4.49 -16.17 -36.37
N PHE A 505 -5.73 -16.62 -36.15
CA PHE A 505 -6.29 -16.83 -34.82
C PHE A 505 -7.02 -18.18 -34.71
N ASP A 506 -6.96 -18.77 -33.52
CA ASP A 506 -7.74 -19.97 -33.17
C ASP A 506 -8.77 -19.67 -32.08
N THR A 507 -8.50 -18.65 -31.28
CA THR A 507 -9.33 -18.19 -30.18
C THR A 507 -10.07 -16.92 -30.58
N VAL A 508 -11.38 -16.87 -30.33
CA VAL A 508 -12.19 -15.65 -30.47
C VAL A 508 -12.69 -15.21 -29.10
N LEU A 509 -12.32 -14.00 -28.70
CA LEU A 509 -12.86 -13.31 -27.54
C LEU A 509 -13.88 -12.25 -27.99
N ARG A 510 -14.99 -12.18 -27.26
CA ARG A 510 -16.13 -11.32 -27.59
C ARG A 510 -16.60 -10.54 -26.38
N ASN A 511 -17.35 -9.47 -26.63
CA ASN A 511 -17.97 -8.69 -25.58
C ASN A 511 -19.33 -9.34 -25.21
N HIS A 512 -19.55 -9.59 -23.93
CA HIS A 512 -20.73 -10.24 -23.34
C HIS A 512 -20.86 -11.78 -23.43
N GLY A 513 -21.30 -12.40 -22.33
CA GLY A 513 -21.56 -13.84 -22.21
C GLY A 513 -20.40 -14.63 -21.61
N THR A 514 -20.13 -15.83 -22.11
CA THR A 514 -19.00 -16.68 -21.70
C THR A 514 -17.64 -16.13 -22.12
N PHE A 515 -17.58 -14.95 -22.77
CA PHE A 515 -16.39 -14.27 -23.32
C PHE A 515 -15.61 -15.02 -24.41
N TRP A 516 -15.89 -16.30 -24.61
CA TRP A 516 -15.27 -17.15 -25.63
C TRP A 516 -16.31 -17.59 -26.67
N SER A 517 -15.91 -17.65 -27.93
CA SER A 517 -16.65 -18.31 -29.00
C SER A 517 -15.73 -19.15 -29.89
N ASP A 518 -16.32 -20.15 -30.51
CA ASP A 518 -15.67 -20.89 -31.58
C ASP A 518 -15.47 -19.99 -32.79
N LYS A 519 -14.29 -20.07 -33.45
CA LYS A 519 -13.98 -19.22 -34.62
C LYS A 519 -14.97 -19.37 -35.78
N ARG A 520 -15.74 -20.47 -35.83
CA ARG A 520 -16.86 -20.67 -36.75
C ARG A 520 -17.91 -19.56 -36.68
N ILE A 521 -18.01 -18.82 -35.57
CA ILE A 521 -18.92 -17.68 -35.42
C ILE A 521 -18.75 -16.64 -36.54
N LEU A 522 -17.52 -16.43 -37.02
CA LEU A 522 -17.27 -15.54 -38.16
C LEU A 522 -17.96 -16.03 -39.43
N ARG A 523 -17.80 -17.32 -39.74
CA ARG A 523 -18.38 -17.92 -40.94
C ARG A 523 -19.89 -17.99 -40.86
N ASP A 524 -20.43 -18.33 -39.68
CA ASP A 524 -21.86 -18.47 -39.48
C ASP A 524 -22.60 -17.13 -39.49
N ASN A 525 -21.99 -16.06 -38.95
CA ASN A 525 -22.52 -14.69 -39.06
C ASN A 525 -22.39 -14.12 -40.47
N LEU A 526 -21.28 -14.38 -41.18
CA LEU A 526 -21.16 -13.98 -42.59
C LEU A 526 -22.24 -14.65 -43.45
N ALA A 527 -22.41 -15.98 -43.32
CA ALA A 527 -23.45 -16.71 -44.01
C ALA A 527 -24.85 -16.18 -43.67
N LEU A 528 -25.12 -15.89 -42.39
CA LEU A 528 -26.40 -15.29 -41.98
C LEU A 528 -26.61 -13.91 -42.59
N THR A 529 -25.57 -13.08 -42.64
CA THR A 529 -25.67 -11.74 -43.24
C THR A 529 -26.02 -11.86 -44.73
N GLU A 530 -25.43 -12.83 -45.44
CA GLU A 530 -25.73 -13.10 -46.85
C GLU A 530 -27.15 -13.65 -47.05
N GLU A 531 -27.62 -14.53 -46.16
CA GLU A 531 -29.01 -15.02 -46.12
C GLU A 531 -30.00 -13.85 -45.96
N ILE A 532 -29.73 -12.93 -45.03
CA ILE A 532 -30.57 -11.74 -44.80
C ILE A 532 -30.56 -10.82 -46.03
N LEU A 533 -29.39 -10.58 -46.63
CA LEU A 533 -29.27 -9.75 -47.84
C LEU A 533 -30.00 -10.35 -49.05
N ALA A 534 -30.06 -11.68 -49.14
CA ALA A 534 -30.82 -12.41 -50.14
C ALA A 534 -32.32 -12.50 -49.83
N GLY A 535 -32.76 -12.08 -48.63
CA GLY A 535 -34.13 -12.22 -48.14
C GLY A 535 -34.54 -13.68 -47.89
N GLN A 536 -33.57 -14.53 -47.52
CA GLN A 536 -33.74 -15.97 -47.28
C GLN A 536 -33.64 -16.35 -45.80
N ASP A 537 -33.45 -15.37 -44.92
CA ASP A 537 -33.38 -15.58 -43.48
C ASP A 537 -34.76 -15.92 -42.88
N ALA A 538 -34.76 -16.40 -41.63
CA ALA A 538 -36.01 -16.73 -40.94
C ALA A 538 -36.83 -15.49 -40.55
N ALA A 539 -36.20 -14.30 -40.52
CA ALA A 539 -36.79 -13.02 -40.16
C ALA A 539 -37.71 -13.14 -38.92
N VAL A 540 -37.18 -13.66 -37.82
CA VAL A 540 -37.94 -13.91 -36.59
C VAL A 540 -38.22 -12.56 -35.92
N PRO A 541 -39.49 -12.15 -35.76
CA PRO A 541 -39.80 -10.88 -35.08
C PRO A 541 -39.24 -10.88 -33.66
N LEU A 542 -38.46 -9.85 -33.32
CA LEU A 542 -37.85 -9.70 -32.00
C LEU A 542 -37.92 -8.23 -31.57
N GLN A 543 -38.12 -8.01 -30.28
CA GLN A 543 -38.00 -6.68 -29.67
C GLN A 543 -36.79 -6.67 -28.74
N MET A 544 -35.84 -5.78 -29.01
CA MET A 544 -34.59 -5.69 -28.26
C MET A 544 -34.28 -4.22 -27.99
N MET A 545 -33.95 -3.88 -26.74
CA MET A 545 -33.62 -2.51 -26.32
C MET A 545 -34.66 -1.46 -26.74
N GLY A 546 -35.95 -1.83 -26.71
CA GLY A 546 -37.05 -0.94 -27.10
C GLY A 546 -37.29 -0.82 -28.62
N VAL A 547 -36.50 -1.50 -29.46
CA VAL A 547 -36.62 -1.48 -30.92
C VAL A 547 -37.21 -2.79 -31.44
N SER A 548 -38.24 -2.68 -32.27
CA SER A 548 -38.80 -3.81 -33.01
C SER A 548 -38.00 -4.05 -34.29
N GLY A 549 -37.57 -5.29 -34.48
CA GLY A 549 -36.81 -5.72 -35.65
C GLY A 549 -36.93 -7.22 -35.87
N PHE A 550 -35.96 -7.78 -36.56
CA PHE A 550 -35.93 -9.20 -36.89
C PHE A 550 -34.60 -9.81 -36.49
N ALA A 551 -34.63 -10.99 -35.88
CA ALA A 551 -33.47 -11.85 -35.77
C ALA A 551 -33.38 -12.75 -37.02
N GLY A 552 -32.19 -12.88 -37.59
CA GLY A 552 -31.98 -13.69 -38.79
C GLY A 552 -32.27 -15.19 -38.57
N ARG A 553 -32.12 -15.69 -37.34
CA ARG A 553 -32.43 -17.07 -36.93
C ARG A 553 -33.24 -17.13 -35.62
N PRO A 554 -33.95 -18.23 -35.35
CA PRO A 554 -34.50 -18.51 -34.01
C PRO A 554 -33.41 -18.55 -32.94
N GLN A 555 -33.78 -18.22 -31.69
CA GLN A 555 -32.82 -18.16 -30.57
C GLN A 555 -32.17 -19.53 -30.29
N GLU A 556 -32.93 -20.62 -30.37
CA GLU A 556 -32.42 -21.99 -30.35
C GLU A 556 -32.15 -22.48 -31.78
N HIS A 557 -30.88 -22.68 -32.12
CA HIS A 557 -30.46 -23.13 -33.45
C HIS A 557 -29.24 -24.07 -33.32
N PRO A 558 -29.45 -25.40 -33.40
CA PRO A 558 -28.38 -26.36 -33.12
C PRO A 558 -27.29 -26.35 -34.20
N GLY A 559 -26.03 -26.33 -33.75
CA GLY A 559 -24.86 -26.49 -34.63
C GLY A 559 -24.42 -25.25 -35.40
N LYS A 560 -25.01 -24.09 -35.12
CA LYS A 560 -24.65 -22.78 -35.67
C LYS A 560 -24.32 -21.82 -34.53
N PHE A 561 -23.33 -20.97 -34.73
CA PHE A 561 -22.95 -19.92 -33.79
C PHE A 561 -23.35 -18.56 -34.34
N GLY A 562 -23.67 -17.59 -33.48
CA GLY A 562 -23.97 -16.24 -33.97
C GLY A 562 -25.40 -16.06 -34.47
N ASN A 563 -25.94 -14.87 -34.19
CA ASN A 563 -27.19 -14.39 -34.73
C ASN A 563 -27.09 -12.88 -35.01
N ILE A 564 -27.97 -12.36 -35.85
CA ILE A 564 -28.00 -10.96 -36.24
C ILE A 564 -29.40 -10.42 -36.00
N PHE A 565 -29.50 -9.38 -35.19
CA PHE A 565 -30.69 -8.56 -35.07
C PHE A 565 -30.56 -7.37 -36.02
N TYR A 566 -31.54 -7.20 -36.92
CA TYR A 566 -31.56 -6.08 -37.86
C TYR A 566 -32.91 -5.35 -37.87
N ALA A 567 -32.83 -4.02 -37.99
CA ALA A 567 -34.01 -3.14 -38.05
C ALA A 567 -33.78 -1.98 -39.02
N ALA A 568 -34.85 -1.46 -39.64
CA ALA A 568 -34.83 -0.38 -40.65
C ALA A 568 -34.74 1.05 -40.06
N ALA A 569 -34.17 1.20 -38.86
CA ALA A 569 -34.40 2.25 -37.86
C ALA A 569 -34.87 3.65 -38.34
N ARG A 570 -35.89 4.20 -37.64
CA ARG A 570 -36.00 5.66 -37.40
C ARG A 570 -36.08 6.11 -35.93
N ASP A 571 -36.21 5.25 -34.91
CA ASP A 571 -36.46 5.72 -33.53
C ASP A 571 -35.59 5.10 -32.42
N ALA A 572 -34.28 4.94 -32.62
CA ALA A 572 -33.40 4.71 -31.47
C ALA A 572 -32.01 5.29 -31.71
N SER A 573 -31.53 6.02 -30.71
CA SER A 573 -30.13 6.38 -30.52
C SER A 573 -29.33 5.10 -30.23
N TRP A 574 -28.88 4.42 -31.28
CA TRP A 574 -27.81 3.42 -31.24
C TRP A 574 -26.46 4.10 -31.47
#